data_AF-A0A1G6T250-F1
#
_entry.id   AF-A0A1G6T250-F1
#
_cell.length_a   1.000
_cell.length_b   1.000
_cell.length_c   1.000
_cell.angle_alpha   90.00
_cell.angle_beta   90.00
_cell.angle_gamma   90.00
#
_symmetry.space_group_name_H-M   'P 1'
#
loop_
_entity.id
_entity.type
_entity.pdbx_description
1 polymer ?
#
loop_
_entity_poly.entity_id
_entity_poly.type
_entity_poly.pdbx_seq_one_letter_code
_entity_poly.pdbx_strand_id
1 'polypeptide(L)'
;MYYRFGKTFYYFSILIFLFLLLYFYSAMSDQVLYSLSESANGGEKIGKDLLFYGLIGVFMVLNAIAIFPAKALETKSHQKMHRIFPIGDPYRDYILTWFYSFGGVLNVSLGIMAFYFHAINNQEGISASSFSVFFYLIPILLVVWIVGLFVLFVGKAKQLKSGV
;
A
#
# COMPACT_ATOMS: atom_id res chain seq x y z
N MET A 1 -2.34 -18.48 -12.29
CA MET A 1 -3.38 -17.50 -12.71
C MET A 1 -3.50 -16.38 -11.69
N TYR A 2 -3.24 -16.65 -10.41
CA TYR A 2 -3.33 -15.69 -9.32
C TYR A 2 -2.22 -14.63 -9.37
N TYR A 3 -0.99 -14.95 -9.79
CA TYR A 3 0.07 -13.91 -9.84
C TYR A 3 -0.29 -12.77 -10.80
N ARG A 4 -1.01 -13.08 -11.89
CA ARG A 4 -1.46 -12.06 -12.85
C ARG A 4 -2.42 -11.09 -12.19
N PHE A 5 -3.36 -11.59 -11.39
CA PHE A 5 -4.25 -10.75 -10.60
C PHE A 5 -3.47 -9.88 -9.61
N GLY A 6 -2.51 -10.45 -8.88
CA GLY A 6 -1.64 -9.70 -7.96
C GLY A 6 -0.90 -8.56 -8.67
N LYS A 7 -0.34 -8.83 -9.85
CA LYS A 7 0.29 -7.78 -10.68
C LYS A 7 -0.69 -6.72 -11.13
N THR A 8 -1.86 -7.12 -11.64
CA THR A 8 -2.89 -6.18 -12.08
C THR A 8 -3.31 -5.28 -10.92
N PHE A 9 -3.59 -5.83 -9.74
CA PHE A 9 -3.91 -5.05 -8.55
C PHE A 9 -2.79 -4.08 -8.18
N TYR A 10 -1.53 -4.53 -8.17
CA TYR A 10 -0.36 -3.68 -7.93
C TYR A 10 -0.29 -2.50 -8.91
N TYR A 11 -0.28 -2.76 -10.23
CA TYR A 11 -0.15 -1.68 -11.21
C TYR A 11 -1.37 -0.77 -11.27
N PHE A 12 -2.57 -1.34 -11.10
CA PHE A 12 -3.80 -0.55 -11.08
C PHE A 12 -3.86 0.36 -9.86
N SER A 13 -3.41 -0.11 -8.69
CA SER A 13 -3.32 0.71 -7.48
C SER A 13 -2.33 1.87 -7.63
N ILE A 14 -1.23 1.70 -8.38
CA ILE A 14 -0.31 2.78 -8.74
C ILE A 14 -1.04 3.85 -9.53
N LEU A 15 -1.77 3.44 -10.58
CA LEU A 15 -2.49 4.38 -11.44
C LEU A 15 -3.55 5.15 -10.65
N ILE A 16 -4.32 4.46 -9.81
CA ILE A 16 -5.30 5.10 -8.93
C ILE A 16 -4.62 6.08 -7.98
N PHE A 17 -3.53 5.68 -7.33
CA PHE A 17 -2.82 6.56 -6.40
C PHE A 17 -2.31 7.82 -7.10
N LEU A 18 -1.65 7.68 -8.26
CA LEU A 18 -1.15 8.82 -9.01
C LEU A 18 -2.27 9.75 -9.49
N PHE A 19 -3.38 9.17 -9.96
CA PHE A 19 -4.56 9.94 -10.35
C PHE A 19 -5.14 10.73 -9.17
N LEU A 20 -5.34 10.07 -8.01
CA LEU A 20 -5.83 10.72 -6.79
C LEU A 20 -4.88 11.83 -6.32
N LEU A 21 -3.57 11.56 -6.32
CA LEU A 21 -2.56 12.51 -5.88
C LEU A 21 -2.56 13.78 -6.76
N LEU A 22 -2.65 13.61 -8.09
CA LEU A 22 -2.74 14.74 -9.03
C LEU A 22 -4.05 15.52 -8.83
N TYR A 23 -5.16 14.82 -8.64
CA TYR A 23 -6.45 15.45 -8.36
C TYR A 23 -6.43 16.26 -7.06
N PHE A 24 -5.84 15.73 -5.98
CA PHE A 24 -5.75 16.47 -4.72
C PHE A 24 -4.80 17.65 -4.84
N TYR A 25 -3.67 17.49 -5.54
CA TYR A 25 -2.75 18.59 -5.77
C TYR A 25 -3.40 19.77 -6.49
N SER A 26 -4.24 19.52 -7.50
CA SER A 26 -4.93 20.57 -8.22
C SER A 26 -6.07 21.21 -7.43
N ALA A 27 -6.67 20.48 -6.49
CA ALA A 27 -7.81 20.93 -5.70
C ALA A 27 -7.44 21.58 -4.35
N MET A 28 -6.18 21.51 -3.91
CA MET A 28 -5.74 22.05 -2.62
C MET A 28 -5.22 23.49 -2.71
N SER A 29 -5.41 24.25 -1.62
CA SER A 29 -4.82 25.58 -1.42
C SER A 29 -3.29 25.52 -1.30
N ASP A 30 -2.61 26.65 -1.51
CA ASP A 30 -1.14 26.73 -1.46
C ASP A 30 -0.54 26.32 -0.12
N GLN A 31 -1.29 26.52 0.96
CA GLN A 31 -0.96 26.05 2.30
C GLN A 31 -1.94 24.98 2.75
N VAL A 32 -1.39 23.97 3.43
CA VAL A 32 -2.09 22.76 3.84
C VAL A 32 -1.81 22.50 5.31
N LEU A 33 -2.85 22.26 6.11
CA LEU A 33 -2.77 21.88 7.50
C LEU A 33 -2.20 20.46 7.64
N TYR A 34 -1.13 20.32 8.40
CA TYR A 34 -0.42 19.06 8.62
C TYR A 34 -0.61 18.51 10.04
N SER A 35 -0.85 19.36 11.05
CA SER A 35 -1.01 18.92 12.44
C SER A 35 -2.45 19.02 12.95
N LEU A 36 -2.86 17.98 13.69
CA LEU A 36 -4.08 17.91 14.50
C LEU A 36 -3.88 18.50 15.90
N SER A 37 -2.88 19.35 16.11
CA SER A 37 -2.60 19.89 17.43
C SER A 37 -3.68 20.92 17.80
N GLU A 38 -4.34 20.72 18.94
CA GLU A 38 -5.24 21.69 19.60
C GLU A 38 -4.48 22.91 20.13
N SER A 39 -3.50 23.43 19.39
CA SER A 39 -2.85 24.67 19.75
C SER A 39 -3.70 25.84 19.26
N ALA A 40 -3.96 26.79 20.15
CA ALA A 40 -4.84 27.95 19.93
C ALA A 40 -4.48 28.84 18.72
N ASN A 41 -3.36 28.56 18.04
CA ASN A 41 -2.88 29.28 16.85
C ASN A 41 -3.19 28.60 15.51
N GLY A 42 -3.98 27.52 15.49
CA GLY A 42 -4.25 26.75 14.27
C GLY A 42 -3.06 25.86 13.92
N GLY A 43 -3.36 24.65 13.43
CA GLY A 43 -2.35 23.63 13.12
C GLY A 43 -1.23 24.14 12.20
N GLU A 44 -0.08 23.49 12.29
CA GLU A 44 1.09 23.82 11.47
C GLU A 44 0.73 23.64 9.99
N LYS A 45 0.98 24.70 9.20
CA LYS A 45 0.73 24.71 7.76
C LYS A 45 2.02 24.43 7.02
N ILE A 46 1.96 23.53 6.05
CA ILE A 46 3.03 23.24 5.11
C ILE A 46 2.61 23.65 3.69
N GLY A 47 3.58 23.90 2.82
CA GLY A 47 3.28 24.15 1.40
C GLY A 47 2.72 22.89 0.73
N LYS A 48 1.73 23.04 -0.15
CA LYS A 48 1.14 21.92 -0.90
C LYS A 48 2.19 21.14 -1.70
N ASP A 49 3.19 21.84 -2.22
CA ASP A 49 4.29 21.24 -3.00
C ASP A 49 5.11 20.29 -2.14
N LEU A 50 5.41 20.67 -0.90
CA LEU A 50 6.16 19.83 0.03
C LEU A 50 5.39 18.54 0.35
N LEU A 51 4.09 18.65 0.59
CA LEU A 51 3.23 17.48 0.82
C LEU A 51 3.19 16.58 -0.41
N PHE A 52 2.97 17.16 -1.59
CA PHE A 52 2.86 16.44 -2.86
C PHE A 52 4.15 15.68 -3.19
N TYR A 53 5.29 16.38 -3.22
CA TYR A 53 6.58 15.75 -3.50
C TYR A 53 7.02 14.80 -2.39
N GLY A 54 6.66 15.06 -1.14
CA GLY A 54 6.86 14.14 -0.02
C GLY A 54 6.11 12.81 -0.23
N LEU A 55 4.84 12.87 -0.59
CA LEU A 55 4.03 11.69 -0.90
C LEU A 55 4.57 10.93 -2.12
N ILE A 56 5.05 11.63 -3.16
CA ILE A 56 5.73 10.99 -4.30
C ILE A 56 7.00 10.27 -3.86
N GLY A 57 7.83 10.93 -3.03
CA GLY A 57 9.08 10.34 -2.53
C GLY A 57 8.82 9.05 -1.74
N VAL A 58 7.89 9.09 -0.79
CA VAL A 58 7.48 7.91 -0.02
C VAL A 58 6.90 6.83 -0.93
N PHE A 59 6.03 7.20 -1.87
CA PHE A 59 5.45 6.28 -2.84
C PHE A 59 6.54 5.53 -3.64
N MET A 60 7.54 6.23 -4.17
CA MET A 60 8.62 5.62 -4.94
C MET A 60 9.43 4.62 -4.10
N VAL A 61 9.83 5.02 -2.89
CA VAL A 61 10.62 4.16 -1.98
C VAL A 61 9.83 2.91 -1.60
N LEU A 62 8.56 3.07 -1.22
CA LEU A 62 7.72 1.95 -0.82
C LEU A 62 7.44 0.98 -1.97
N ASN A 63 7.21 1.48 -3.19
CA ASN A 63 7.01 0.61 -4.36
C ASN A 63 8.29 -0.12 -4.76
N ALA A 64 9.45 0.55 -4.67
CA ALA A 64 10.75 -0.10 -4.91
C ALA A 64 10.98 -1.26 -3.92
N ILE A 65 10.70 -1.04 -2.63
CA ILE A 65 10.82 -2.08 -1.60
C ILE A 65 9.80 -3.21 -1.85
N ALA A 66 8.55 -2.88 -2.19
CA ALA A 66 7.49 -3.86 -2.36
C ALA A 66 7.69 -4.76 -3.59
N ILE A 67 8.19 -4.22 -4.70
CA ILE A 67 8.37 -4.98 -5.94
C ILE A 67 9.60 -5.88 -5.91
N PHE A 68 10.62 -5.51 -5.13
CA PHE A 68 11.90 -6.21 -5.05
C PHE A 68 11.76 -7.72 -4.75
N PRO A 69 11.11 -8.17 -3.65
CA PRO A 69 11.01 -9.59 -3.34
C PRO A 69 10.22 -10.38 -4.39
N ALA A 70 9.16 -9.80 -4.95
CA ALA A 70 8.39 -10.42 -6.03
C ALA A 70 9.28 -10.66 -7.25
N LYS A 71 10.04 -9.64 -7.68
CA LYS A 71 10.95 -9.73 -8.83
C LYS A 71 12.10 -10.70 -8.59
N ALA A 72 12.68 -10.71 -7.39
CA ALA A 72 13.73 -11.66 -7.03
C ALA A 72 13.26 -13.12 -7.13
N LEU A 73 12.01 -13.39 -6.77
CA LEU A 73 11.39 -14.72 -6.90
C LEU A 73 11.02 -15.07 -8.36
N GLU A 74 10.68 -14.09 -9.19
CA GLU A 74 10.42 -14.30 -10.62
C GLU A 74 11.69 -14.62 -11.42
N THR A 75 12.76 -13.84 -11.25
CA THR A 75 13.94 -13.82 -12.12
C THR A 75 15.03 -14.83 -11.77
N LYS A 76 14.82 -15.72 -10.80
CA LYS A 76 15.85 -16.65 -10.28
C LYS A 76 17.09 -15.98 -9.68
N SER A 77 17.02 -14.69 -9.40
CA SER A 77 18.15 -13.94 -8.83
C SER A 77 18.54 -14.42 -7.43
N HIS A 78 17.64 -15.09 -6.70
CA HIS A 78 17.92 -15.65 -5.36
C HIS A 78 17.74 -17.18 -5.30
N GLN A 79 18.87 -17.90 -5.28
CA GLN A 79 18.89 -19.38 -5.22
C GLN A 79 18.16 -19.95 -3.99
N LYS A 80 18.27 -19.31 -2.82
CA LYS A 80 17.60 -19.77 -1.59
C LYS A 80 16.07 -19.73 -1.70
N MET A 81 15.52 -18.72 -2.38
CA MET A 81 14.07 -18.55 -2.52
C MET A 81 13.47 -19.59 -3.49
N HIS A 82 14.21 -19.92 -4.56
CA HIS A 82 13.85 -20.97 -5.51
C HIS A 82 13.94 -22.38 -4.92
N ARG A 83 14.74 -22.58 -3.86
CA ARG A 83 14.76 -23.85 -3.12
C ARG A 83 13.48 -24.09 -2.32
N ILE A 84 12.86 -23.02 -1.82
CA ILE A 84 11.63 -23.09 -1.02
C ILE A 84 10.39 -23.13 -1.91
N PHE A 85 10.38 -22.35 -3.01
CA PHE A 85 9.29 -22.29 -3.98
C PHE A 85 9.80 -22.58 -5.39
N PRO A 86 10.00 -23.87 -5.73
CA PRO A 86 10.52 -24.26 -7.04
C PRO A 86 9.52 -23.97 -8.17
N ILE A 87 10.03 -23.95 -9.41
CA ILE A 87 9.19 -23.81 -10.59
C ILE A 87 8.30 -25.05 -10.73
N GLY A 88 6.99 -24.84 -10.88
CA GLY A 88 5.99 -25.90 -10.93
C GLY A 88 5.24 -26.09 -9.61
N ASP A 89 5.70 -25.49 -8.51
CA ASP A 89 4.98 -25.49 -7.23
C ASP A 89 3.73 -24.60 -7.31
N PRO A 90 2.52 -25.14 -7.05
CA PRO A 90 1.29 -24.36 -6.99
C PRO A 90 1.36 -23.18 -6.02
N TYR A 91 2.11 -23.32 -4.91
CA TYR A 91 2.25 -22.26 -3.90
C TYR A 91 3.13 -21.10 -4.32
N ARG A 92 3.96 -21.28 -5.36
CA ARG A 92 4.74 -20.19 -5.92
C ARG A 92 3.85 -19.09 -6.50
N ASP A 93 2.76 -19.45 -7.18
CA ASP A 93 1.80 -18.49 -7.76
C ASP A 93 1.12 -17.68 -6.64
N TYR A 94 0.73 -18.34 -5.54
CA TYR A 94 0.10 -17.67 -4.39
C TYR A 94 1.05 -16.73 -3.65
N ILE A 95 2.29 -17.16 -3.40
CA ILE A 95 3.29 -16.31 -2.73
C ILE A 95 3.69 -15.11 -3.60
N LEU A 96 3.85 -15.30 -4.91
CA LEU A 96 4.05 -14.19 -5.83
C LEU A 96 2.87 -13.20 -5.80
N THR A 97 1.65 -13.73 -5.78
CA THR A 97 0.43 -12.90 -5.65
C THR A 97 0.46 -12.11 -4.35
N TRP A 98 0.81 -12.75 -3.23
CA TRP A 98 0.90 -12.11 -1.93
C TRP A 98 1.94 -10.98 -1.90
N PHE A 99 3.13 -11.19 -2.47
CA PHE A 99 4.14 -10.13 -2.59
C PHE A 99 3.65 -8.95 -3.45
N TYR A 100 3.04 -9.21 -4.62
CA TYR A 100 2.49 -8.13 -5.44
C TYR A 100 1.33 -7.40 -4.74
N SER A 101 0.49 -8.14 -4.00
CA SER A 101 -0.62 -7.55 -3.25
C SER A 101 -0.15 -6.60 -2.15
N PHE A 102 1.05 -6.81 -1.59
CA PHE A 102 1.62 -5.90 -0.60
C PHE A 102 1.81 -4.49 -1.17
N GLY A 103 2.42 -4.38 -2.36
CA GLY A 103 2.57 -3.09 -3.02
C GLY A 103 1.22 -2.43 -3.31
N GLY A 104 0.21 -3.23 -3.70
CA GLY A 104 -1.14 -2.71 -3.87
C GLY A 104 -1.78 -2.18 -2.58
N VAL A 105 -1.62 -2.90 -1.47
CA VAL A 105 -2.06 -2.46 -0.14
C VAL A 105 -1.36 -1.17 0.29
N LEU A 106 -0.05 -1.05 0.05
CA LEU A 106 0.69 0.19 0.33
C LEU A 106 0.17 1.37 -0.50
N ASN A 107 -0.07 1.17 -1.79
CA ASN A 107 -0.58 2.23 -2.67
C ASN A 107 -1.99 2.67 -2.29
N VAL A 108 -2.87 1.73 -1.94
CA VAL A 108 -4.20 2.04 -1.39
C VAL A 108 -4.08 2.81 -0.08
N SER A 109 -3.15 2.42 0.80
CA SER A 109 -2.93 3.10 2.09
C SER A 109 -2.43 4.54 1.90
N LEU A 110 -1.51 4.76 0.96
CA LEU A 110 -1.06 6.09 0.57
C LEU A 110 -2.19 6.91 -0.06
N GLY A 111 -3.05 6.29 -0.87
CA GLY A 111 -4.23 6.93 -1.44
C GLY A 111 -5.22 7.38 -0.37
N ILE A 112 -5.47 6.55 0.65
CA ILE A 112 -6.28 6.90 1.81
C ILE A 112 -5.66 8.07 2.58
N MET A 113 -4.35 8.07 2.78
CA MET A 113 -3.64 9.18 3.44
C MET A 113 -3.72 10.48 2.63
N ALA A 114 -3.53 10.43 1.31
CA ALA A 114 -3.66 11.59 0.43
C ALA A 114 -5.09 12.14 0.44
N PHE A 115 -6.09 11.24 0.41
CA PHE A 115 -7.50 11.62 0.54
C PHE A 115 -7.80 12.27 1.88
N TYR A 116 -7.24 11.74 2.97
CA TYR A 116 -7.38 12.33 4.29
C TYR A 116 -6.85 13.77 4.32
N PHE A 117 -5.64 14.02 3.83
CA PHE A 117 -5.07 15.37 3.75
C PHE A 117 -5.95 16.31 2.93
N HIS A 118 -6.49 15.84 1.81
CA HIS A 118 -7.42 16.63 1.01
C HIS A 118 -8.70 16.96 1.79
N ALA A 119 -9.32 15.96 2.42
CA ALA A 119 -10.59 16.12 3.11
C ALA A 119 -10.52 17.12 4.28
N ILE A 120 -9.48 17.07 5.10
CA ILE A 120 -9.34 17.99 6.24
C ILE A 120 -9.01 19.43 5.83
N ASN A 121 -8.49 19.64 4.61
CA ASN A 121 -8.08 20.96 4.13
C ASN A 121 -9.14 21.64 3.26
N ASN A 122 -10.13 20.89 2.78
CA ASN A 122 -11.14 21.37 1.84
C ASN A 122 -12.56 21.37 2.43
N GLN A 123 -12.70 21.11 3.73
CA GLN A 123 -13.99 21.14 4.42
C GLN A 123 -14.06 22.27 5.44
N GLU A 124 -15.08 23.11 5.27
CA GLU A 124 -15.47 24.09 6.27
C GLU A 124 -16.49 23.45 7.23
N GLY A 125 -16.17 23.42 8.52
CA GLY A 125 -17.13 23.08 9.58
C GLY A 125 -17.31 21.59 9.93
N ILE A 126 -16.64 20.66 9.26
CA ILE A 126 -16.63 19.23 9.65
C ILE A 126 -15.37 18.94 10.45
N SER A 127 -15.53 18.39 11.66
CA SER A 127 -14.38 18.04 12.49
C SER A 127 -13.56 16.91 11.87
N ALA A 128 -12.22 16.99 12.00
CA ALA A 128 -11.30 15.96 11.52
C ALA A 128 -11.59 14.56 12.12
N SER A 129 -12.23 14.49 13.29
CA SER A 129 -12.61 13.23 13.94
C SER A 129 -13.60 12.40 13.11
N SER A 130 -14.37 13.04 12.22
CA SER A 130 -15.29 12.38 11.28
C SER A 130 -14.57 11.48 10.28
N PHE A 131 -13.27 11.70 10.06
CA PHE A 131 -12.44 10.93 9.14
C PHE A 131 -11.65 9.80 9.83
N SER A 132 -11.83 9.61 11.13
CA SER A 132 -11.17 8.54 11.92
C SER A 132 -11.32 7.14 11.30
N VAL A 133 -12.46 6.85 10.67
CA VAL A 133 -12.71 5.56 9.97
C VAL A 133 -11.65 5.26 8.92
N PHE A 134 -11.18 6.27 8.18
CA PHE A 134 -10.16 6.09 7.15
C PHE A 134 -8.81 5.70 7.73
N PHE A 135 -8.49 6.18 8.94
CA PHE A 135 -7.26 5.77 9.63
C PHE A 135 -7.30 4.32 10.09
N TYR A 136 -8.48 3.76 10.38
CA TYR A 136 -8.61 2.34 10.72
C TYR A 136 -8.54 1.42 9.49
N LEU A 137 -8.83 1.92 8.29
CA LEU A 137 -8.72 1.12 7.07
C LEU A 137 -7.28 0.66 6.80
N ILE A 138 -6.29 1.54 7.02
CA ILE A 138 -4.87 1.20 6.81
C ILE A 138 -4.41 -0.01 7.66
N PRO A 139 -4.55 -0.01 9.01
CA PRO A 139 -4.16 -1.15 9.83
C PRO A 139 -5.01 -2.39 9.51
N ILE A 140 -6.30 -2.24 9.19
CA ILE A 140 -7.14 -3.38 8.76
C ILE A 140 -6.57 -4.03 7.49
N LEU A 141 -6.24 -3.24 6.46
CA LEU A 141 -5.66 -3.76 5.23
C LEU A 141 -4.34 -4.51 5.48
N LEU A 142 -3.48 -3.97 6.35
CA LEU A 142 -2.23 -4.62 6.74
C LEU A 142 -2.48 -5.93 7.51
N VAL A 143 -3.41 -5.94 8.46
CA VAL A 143 -3.78 -7.15 9.21
C VAL A 143 -4.31 -8.22 8.27
N VAL A 144 -5.23 -7.88 7.36
CA VAL A 144 -5.78 -8.81 6.37
C VAL A 144 -4.65 -9.37 5.49
N TRP A 145 -3.71 -8.53 5.06
CA TRP A 145 -2.57 -8.96 4.26
C TRP A 145 -1.64 -9.91 5.04
N ILE A 146 -1.37 -9.64 6.32
CA ILE A 146 -0.58 -10.53 7.20
C ILE A 146 -1.29 -11.87 7.41
N VAL A 147 -2.60 -11.84 7.71
CA VAL A 147 -3.40 -13.07 7.85
C VAL A 147 -3.36 -13.90 6.57
N GLY A 148 -3.41 -13.26 5.41
CA GLY A 148 -3.21 -13.90 4.11
C GLY A 148 -1.91 -14.70 4.04
N LEU A 149 -0.79 -14.18 4.58
CA LEU A 149 0.48 -14.91 4.64
C LEU A 149 0.38 -16.19 5.48
N PHE A 150 -0.20 -16.09 6.68
CA PHE A 150 -0.35 -17.24 7.58
C PHE A 150 -1.20 -18.34 6.94
N VAL A 151 -2.28 -17.97 6.24
CA VAL A 151 -3.12 -18.93 5.50
C VAL A 151 -2.30 -19.66 4.43
N LEU A 152 -1.45 -18.94 3.68
CA LEU A 152 -0.57 -19.55 2.68
C LEU A 152 0.44 -20.51 3.30
N PHE A 153 1.03 -20.18 4.45
CA PHE A 153 1.97 -21.06 5.14
C PHE A 153 1.31 -22.31 5.72
N VAL A 154 0.11 -22.18 6.31
CA VAL A 154 -0.66 -23.35 6.77
C VAL A 154 -1.01 -24.26 5.60
N GLY A 155 -1.43 -23.67 4.47
CA GLY A 155 -1.67 -24.43 3.24
C GLY A 155 -0.43 -25.19 2.76
N LYS A 156 0.72 -24.50 2.69
CA LYS A 156 1.99 -25.09 2.27
C LYS A 156 2.43 -26.23 3.20
N ALA A 157 2.30 -26.04 4.51
CA ALA A 157 2.64 -27.07 5.49
C ALA A 157 1.77 -28.32 5.36
N LYS A 158 0.46 -28.16 5.05
CA LYS A 158 -0.43 -29.29 4.78
C LYS A 158 -0.01 -30.06 3.52
N GLN A 159 0.31 -29.35 2.43
CA GLN A 159 0.80 -29.97 1.18
C GLN A 159 2.04 -30.84 1.43
N LEU A 160 3.02 -30.32 2.18
CA LEU A 160 4.25 -31.05 2.49
C LEU A 160 3.99 -32.31 3.33
N LYS A 161 2.96 -32.32 4.18
CA LYS A 161 2.57 -33.49 4.97
C LYS A 161 1.80 -34.54 4.18
N SER A 162 1.03 -34.13 3.16
CA SER A 162 0.24 -35.06 2.33
C SER A 162 1.03 -35.81 1.26
N GLY A 163 2.32 -35.47 1.05
CA GLY A 163 3.18 -36.16 0.07
C GLY A 163 2.77 -35.95 -1.40
N VAL A 164 1.84 -35.01 -1.66
CA VAL A 164 1.35 -34.58 -2.98
C VAL A 164 1.58 -33.08 -3.12
#